data_AF-A0A7K5XQ09-F1
#
_entry.id   AF-A0A7K5XQ09-F1
#
_cell.length_a   1.000
_cell.length_b   1.000
_cell.length_c   1.000
_cell.angle_alpha   90.00
_cell.angle_beta   90.00
_cell.angle_gamma   90.00
#
_symmetry.space_group_name_H-M   'P 1'
#
loop_
_entity.id
_entity.type
_entity.pdbx_description
1 polymer ?
#
loop_
_entity_poly.entity_id
_entity_poly.type
_entity_poly.pdbx_seq_one_letter_code
_entity_poly.pdbx_strand_id
1 'polypeptide(L)'
;QNVLQMNAINSNYIDPNNLKFEEIKILGAVQEITSVTVSQNNVVENVTATITYNPLEKVAHITGLQLELGKSYTVKWTQELSVNGRFDCYPSPNATQEKCEQLGCLWDPATSNSNVPPCYYSSDNAYSVDKVEYTSSGLTANLTLNSAKTRANENFTAPISTLRLEVKYHLNNMLQFKIYDYQNARYEVPIPLNLPSSPTSTDNERLYEVSVQKKPFGIQVRRKSTGTVIWDSQLPTFTFSDMFIQISTLLASQYIYGFGENEHTMFRRNMSWHSWGMFTRDQPPTYHLNSYGHHPFYMALEEDGNAHGVLFLNSNAMDVTVQPTPALTYRTTGGILDFYMVLGPTPELVVQEYTALIGRPVMPPYWSLGFHLCRYGYRNDSEIAQVVEDMKRAGIPHDVQYVDIDHMERQLDFTIGTRFAELPALINRIKDEGMRFIIILDPAISGNETNYPTFSRGVQDDVFIKWPNTNDIIYSKVWPFLPNVQVNESLPEQTQIKLYGAHTAFPDFFRNSTVAWWKREILEFYNNPTDSSRSIKFDGLWIDMNEPAAFMNGAIGGCRNDLLNMPPYIPNLGERSEGLAFKTLCMEGQQYLPDGTPVRHYDVHSLYGWSQTKPTLE
;
A
#
# COMPACT_ATOMS: atom_id res chain seq x y z
N GLN A 1 -40.22 0.03 -2.81
CA GLN A 1 -41.13 0.86 -2.00
C GLN A 1 -41.15 0.27 -0.61
N ASN A 2 -40.86 1.08 0.41
CA ASN A 2 -40.72 0.62 1.80
C ASN A 2 -42.10 0.59 2.50
N VAL A 3 -43.03 -0.17 1.91
CA VAL A 3 -44.44 -0.21 2.32
C VAL A 3 -44.96 -1.64 2.21
N LEU A 4 -45.63 -2.12 3.25
CA LEU A 4 -46.46 -3.31 3.26
C LEU A 4 -47.93 -2.89 3.41
N GLN A 5 -48.77 -3.31 2.48
CA GLN A 5 -50.22 -3.14 2.59
C GLN A 5 -50.87 -4.45 3.01
N MET A 6 -51.58 -4.41 4.14
CA MET A 6 -52.37 -5.51 4.69
C MET A 6 -53.85 -5.15 4.52
N ASN A 7 -54.56 -5.85 3.64
CA ASN A 7 -55.97 -5.59 3.37
C ASN A 7 -56.84 -6.69 3.97
N ALA A 8 -57.75 -6.32 4.87
CA ALA A 8 -58.79 -7.22 5.37
C ALA A 8 -59.87 -7.41 4.29
N ILE A 9 -60.00 -8.63 3.78
CA ILE A 9 -61.01 -8.99 2.76
C ILE A 9 -62.41 -9.10 3.40
N ASN A 10 -62.48 -9.36 4.70
CA ASN A 10 -63.72 -9.46 5.45
C ASN A 10 -63.64 -8.65 6.76
N SER A 11 -63.92 -7.36 6.67
CA SER A 11 -63.77 -6.38 7.77
C SER A 11 -64.79 -6.53 8.91
N ASN A 12 -65.76 -7.43 8.77
CA ASN A 12 -66.79 -7.70 9.79
C ASN A 12 -66.42 -8.89 10.69
N TYR A 13 -65.26 -9.50 10.49
CA TYR A 13 -64.77 -10.59 11.32
C TYR A 13 -64.23 -10.06 12.65
N ILE A 14 -64.86 -10.46 13.75
CA ILE A 14 -64.38 -10.22 15.11
C ILE A 14 -63.73 -11.53 15.56
N ASP A 15 -62.41 -11.53 15.72
CA ASP A 15 -61.69 -12.71 16.17
C ASP A 15 -62.00 -13.00 17.65
N PRO A 16 -62.55 -14.18 18.00
CA PRO A 16 -62.87 -14.52 19.39
C PRO A 16 -61.62 -14.70 20.27
N ASN A 17 -60.44 -14.87 19.68
CA ASN A 17 -59.18 -15.12 20.39
C ASN A 17 -58.29 -13.88 20.50
N ASN A 18 -58.72 -12.73 19.96
CA ASN A 18 -57.98 -11.47 19.94
C ASN A 18 -56.54 -11.60 19.42
N LEU A 19 -56.35 -12.40 18.36
CA LEU A 19 -55.09 -12.64 17.68
C LEU A 19 -54.55 -11.35 17.08
N LYS A 20 -53.23 -11.19 17.18
CA LYS A 20 -52.51 -10.02 16.69
C LYS A 20 -51.25 -10.44 15.92
N PHE A 21 -50.90 -9.65 14.91
CA PHE A 21 -49.59 -9.72 14.27
C PHE A 21 -48.59 -8.91 15.10
N GLU A 22 -47.63 -9.62 15.72
CA GLU A 22 -46.61 -9.02 16.57
C GLU A 22 -45.32 -8.68 15.84
N GLU A 23 -44.99 -9.45 14.80
CA GLU A 23 -43.71 -9.33 14.13
C GLU A 23 -43.82 -9.32 12.60
N ILE A 24 -42.91 -8.58 11.98
CA ILE A 24 -42.65 -8.60 10.55
C ILE A 24 -41.14 -8.79 10.35
N LYS A 25 -40.77 -9.79 9.55
CA LYS A 25 -39.39 -9.98 9.07
C LYS A 25 -39.30 -9.59 7.60
N ILE A 26 -38.43 -8.63 7.30
CA ILE A 26 -38.16 -8.14 5.95
C ILE A 26 -36.82 -8.74 5.52
N LEU A 27 -36.87 -9.64 4.54
CA LEU A 27 -35.68 -10.26 3.95
C LEU A 27 -35.16 -9.40 2.79
N GLY A 28 -33.84 -9.33 2.63
CA GLY A 28 -33.20 -8.54 1.58
C GLY A 28 -33.26 -7.02 1.81
N ALA A 29 -33.45 -6.57 3.05
CA ALA A 29 -33.32 -5.16 3.40
C ALA A 29 -31.86 -4.73 3.19
N VAL A 30 -31.62 -3.80 2.25
CA VAL A 30 -30.28 -3.33 1.89
C VAL A 30 -29.74 -2.25 2.82
N GLN A 31 -30.60 -1.70 3.68
CA GLN A 31 -30.35 -0.56 4.54
C GLN A 31 -31.08 -0.78 5.88
N GLU A 32 -30.54 -0.18 6.93
CA GLU A 32 -31.10 -0.27 8.28
C GLU A 32 -32.47 0.41 8.31
N ILE A 33 -33.44 -0.24 8.95
CA ILE A 33 -34.75 0.36 9.14
C ILE A 33 -34.70 1.25 10.40
N THR A 34 -34.80 2.56 10.22
CA THR A 34 -34.67 3.53 11.32
C THR A 34 -36.00 3.86 11.98
N SER A 35 -37.10 3.70 11.24
CA SER A 35 -38.44 3.97 11.76
C SER A 35 -39.47 3.13 11.03
N VAL A 36 -40.57 2.85 11.73
CA VAL A 36 -41.77 2.24 11.18
C VAL A 36 -42.99 3.09 11.55
N THR A 37 -43.92 3.23 10.62
CA THR A 37 -45.20 3.89 10.83
C THR A 37 -46.29 2.94 10.41
N VAL A 38 -47.23 2.69 11.31
CA VAL A 38 -48.43 1.90 11.04
C VAL A 38 -49.59 2.88 10.85
N SER A 39 -50.40 2.69 9.81
CA SER A 39 -51.63 3.42 9.64
C SER A 39 -52.81 2.52 9.30
N GLN A 40 -53.98 2.88 9.81
CA GLN A 40 -55.26 2.25 9.49
C GLN A 40 -56.17 3.31 8.86
N ASN A 41 -56.77 3.02 7.70
CA ASN A 41 -57.65 3.97 6.98
C ASN A 41 -57.03 5.38 6.78
N ASN A 42 -55.72 5.44 6.51
CA ASN A 42 -54.92 6.67 6.40
C ASN A 42 -54.74 7.48 7.71
N VAL A 43 -55.11 6.92 8.86
CA VAL A 43 -54.82 7.49 10.20
C VAL A 43 -53.62 6.76 10.80
N VAL A 44 -52.64 7.49 11.33
CA VAL A 44 -51.46 6.90 11.96
C VAL A 44 -51.84 6.31 13.32
N GLU A 45 -51.51 5.04 13.53
CA GLU A 45 -51.73 4.33 14.78
C GLU A 45 -50.55 4.52 15.73
N ASN A 46 -50.83 4.61 17.03
CA ASN A 46 -49.78 4.78 18.05
C ASN A 46 -49.22 3.41 18.43
N VAL A 47 -48.31 2.89 17.60
CA VAL A 47 -47.67 1.58 17.78
C VAL A 47 -46.22 1.77 18.24
N THR A 48 -45.84 1.14 19.35
CA THR A 48 -44.45 1.13 19.84
C THR A 48 -43.73 -0.12 19.34
N ALA A 49 -43.16 -0.03 18.14
CA ALA A 49 -42.39 -1.14 17.56
C ALA A 49 -40.91 -1.08 17.92
N THR A 50 -40.28 -2.23 18.13
CA THR A 50 -38.83 -2.38 18.23
C THR A 50 -38.29 -2.87 16.89
N ILE A 51 -37.19 -2.30 16.43
CA ILE A 51 -36.58 -2.64 15.15
C ILE A 51 -35.17 -3.17 15.40
N THR A 52 -34.84 -4.29 14.77
CA THR A 52 -33.48 -4.84 14.72
C THR A 52 -33.11 -5.11 13.27
N TYR A 53 -31.85 -4.89 12.90
CA TYR A 53 -31.36 -5.13 11.56
C TYR A 53 -30.04 -5.90 11.59
N ASN A 54 -30.00 -7.01 10.85
CA ASN A 54 -28.78 -7.79 10.62
C ASN A 54 -28.23 -7.43 9.22
N PRO A 55 -27.13 -6.66 9.14
CA PRO A 55 -26.55 -6.24 7.86
C PRO A 55 -25.94 -7.39 7.06
N LEU A 56 -25.46 -8.46 7.72
CA LEU A 56 -24.86 -9.62 7.06
C LEU A 56 -25.92 -10.47 6.34
N GLU A 57 -27.05 -10.70 7.01
CA GLU A 57 -28.17 -11.49 6.45
C GLU A 57 -29.13 -10.64 5.60
N LYS A 58 -28.98 -9.30 5.64
CA LYS A 58 -29.92 -8.34 5.03
C LYS A 58 -31.35 -8.55 5.56
N VAL A 59 -31.49 -8.82 6.86
CA VAL A 59 -32.78 -9.10 7.50
C VAL A 59 -33.10 -8.01 8.51
N ALA A 60 -34.25 -7.36 8.35
CA ALA A 60 -34.81 -6.48 9.37
C ALA A 60 -35.97 -7.17 10.08
N HIS A 61 -36.01 -7.08 11.40
CA HIS A 61 -37.06 -7.67 12.23
C HIS A 61 -37.72 -6.57 13.06
N ILE A 62 -39.01 -6.36 12.80
CA ILE A 62 -39.85 -5.39 13.47
C ILE A 62 -40.77 -6.17 14.42
N THR A 63 -40.75 -5.85 15.71
CA THR A 63 -41.54 -6.54 16.76
C THR A 63 -42.38 -5.54 17.56
N GLY A 64 -43.43 -6.02 18.24
CA GLY A 64 -44.30 -5.19 19.07
C GLY A 64 -45.40 -4.45 18.29
N LEU A 65 -45.76 -4.93 17.10
CA LEU A 65 -46.69 -4.23 16.21
C LEU A 65 -48.16 -4.27 16.67
N GLN A 66 -48.56 -5.29 17.43
CA GLN A 66 -49.92 -5.41 18.01
C GLN A 66 -51.09 -5.27 17.01
N LEU A 67 -50.93 -5.66 15.73
CA LEU A 67 -51.94 -5.43 14.69
C LEU A 67 -53.07 -6.45 14.80
N GLU A 68 -54.30 -6.03 15.04
CA GLU A 68 -55.44 -6.94 15.26
C GLU A 68 -55.86 -7.65 13.97
N LEU A 69 -56.14 -8.95 14.09
CA LEU A 69 -56.66 -9.74 12.98
C LEU A 69 -58.04 -9.23 12.52
N GLY A 70 -58.24 -9.08 11.21
CA GLY A 70 -59.50 -8.61 10.62
C GLY A 70 -59.55 -7.12 10.26
N LYS A 71 -58.49 -6.36 10.56
CA LYS A 71 -58.33 -4.95 10.19
C LYS A 71 -57.31 -4.76 9.05
N SER A 72 -57.49 -3.69 8.27
CA SER A 72 -56.54 -3.29 7.23
C SER A 72 -55.51 -2.31 7.78
N TYR A 73 -54.24 -2.54 7.47
CA TYR A 73 -53.11 -1.72 7.91
C TYR A 73 -52.17 -1.40 6.75
N THR A 74 -51.53 -0.25 6.81
CA THR A 74 -50.37 0.09 5.98
C THR A 74 -49.17 0.25 6.91
N VAL A 75 -48.17 -0.60 6.75
CA VAL A 75 -46.90 -0.50 7.48
C VAL A 75 -45.88 0.12 6.54
N LYS A 76 -45.44 1.34 6.83
CA LYS A 76 -44.37 2.01 6.10
C LYS A 76 -43.11 2.02 6.95
N TRP A 77 -41.95 1.91 6.33
CA TRP A 77 -40.69 2.03 7.04
C TRP A 77 -39.70 2.94 6.31
N THR A 78 -38.82 3.56 7.08
CA THR A 78 -37.72 4.36 6.55
C THR A 78 -36.46 3.52 6.58
N GLN A 79 -35.77 3.45 5.46
CA GLN A 79 -34.46 2.82 5.38
C GLN A 79 -33.41 3.91 5.26
N GLU A 80 -32.41 3.87 6.11
CA GLU A 80 -31.23 4.72 6.00
C GLU A 80 -29.99 3.85 5.98
N LEU A 81 -29.00 4.26 5.20
CA LEU A 81 -27.70 3.62 5.22
C LEU A 81 -27.06 3.91 6.59
N SER A 82 -26.76 2.85 7.35
CA SER A 82 -26.02 2.98 8.60
C SER A 82 -24.76 3.81 8.36
N VAL A 83 -24.45 4.73 9.27
CA VAL A 83 -23.29 5.61 9.18
C VAL A 83 -22.01 4.81 8.95
N ASN A 84 -21.87 3.66 9.61
CA ASN A 84 -20.73 2.75 9.48
C ASN A 84 -20.61 2.12 8.08
N GLY A 85 -21.74 1.93 7.41
CA GLY A 85 -21.86 1.34 6.07
C GLY A 85 -21.64 2.34 4.92
N ARG A 86 -21.36 3.62 5.24
CA ARG A 86 -21.02 4.63 4.25
C ARG A 86 -19.64 4.34 3.67
N PHE A 87 -19.48 4.52 2.36
CA PHE A 87 -18.18 4.46 1.71
C PHE A 87 -17.90 5.83 1.12
N ASP A 88 -16.71 6.36 1.40
CA ASP A 88 -16.29 7.69 0.97
C ASP A 88 -16.28 7.81 -0.55
N CYS A 89 -17.05 8.75 -1.07
CA CYS A 89 -17.13 9.03 -2.51
C CYS A 89 -16.26 10.23 -2.94
N TYR A 90 -15.76 11.03 -2.00
CA TYR A 90 -14.85 12.13 -2.29
C TYR A 90 -13.63 12.04 -1.35
N PRO A 91 -12.66 11.18 -1.67
CA PRO A 91 -11.51 10.94 -0.80
C PRO A 91 -10.43 12.02 -0.86
N SER A 92 -10.53 12.94 -1.82
CA SER A 92 -9.64 14.09 -1.95
C SER A 92 -9.92 15.15 -0.87
N PRO A 93 -8.93 15.98 -0.49
CA PRO A 93 -9.16 17.08 0.44
C PRO A 93 -10.24 18.07 -0.04
N ASN A 94 -10.85 18.80 0.90
CA ASN A 94 -11.83 19.86 0.63
C ASN A 94 -13.08 19.37 -0.12
N ALA A 95 -13.67 18.29 0.38
CA ALA A 95 -15.00 17.85 -0.04
C ALA A 95 -16.04 18.93 0.25
N THR A 96 -16.91 19.23 -0.73
CA THR A 96 -18.06 20.12 -0.56
C THR A 96 -19.32 19.42 -1.03
N GLN A 97 -20.48 19.92 -0.61
CA GLN A 97 -21.77 19.39 -1.05
C GLN A 97 -21.89 19.40 -2.57
N GLU A 98 -21.52 20.51 -3.22
CA GLU A 98 -21.64 20.67 -4.68
C GLU A 98 -20.78 19.65 -5.42
N LYS A 99 -19.52 19.46 -4.98
CA LYS A 99 -18.62 18.47 -5.59
C LYS A 99 -19.11 17.03 -5.38
N CYS A 100 -19.66 16.75 -4.20
CA CYS A 100 -20.22 15.43 -3.89
C CYS A 100 -21.42 15.09 -4.78
N GLU A 101 -22.36 16.04 -4.91
CA GLU A 101 -23.55 15.90 -5.73
C GLU A 101 -23.20 15.83 -7.22
N GLN A 102 -22.16 16.55 -7.67
CA GLN A 102 -21.62 16.44 -9.03
C GLN A 102 -21.13 15.03 -9.34
N LEU A 103 -20.53 14.32 -8.38
CA LEU A 103 -20.15 12.90 -8.53
C LEU A 103 -21.34 11.94 -8.48
N GLY A 104 -22.58 12.42 -8.28
CA GLY A 104 -23.76 11.59 -8.13
C GLY A 104 -23.83 10.87 -6.77
N CYS A 105 -23.17 11.43 -5.75
CA CYS A 105 -23.11 10.92 -4.39
C CYS A 105 -24.01 11.72 -3.44
N LEU A 106 -24.17 11.22 -2.21
CA LEU A 106 -24.99 11.88 -1.19
C LEU A 106 -24.09 12.62 -0.19
N TRP A 107 -24.55 13.81 0.21
CA TRP A 107 -23.89 14.66 1.20
C TRP A 107 -24.65 14.64 2.52
N ASP A 108 -23.94 14.44 3.63
CA ASP A 108 -24.45 14.59 4.98
C ASP A 108 -23.63 15.65 5.75
N PRO A 109 -24.19 16.84 6.02
CA PRO A 109 -23.47 17.89 6.72
C PRO A 109 -23.20 17.55 8.19
N ALA A 110 -23.98 16.65 8.81
CA ALA A 110 -23.90 16.33 10.22
C ALA A 110 -22.60 15.59 10.60
N THR A 111 -21.93 14.97 9.64
CA THR A 111 -20.71 14.20 9.86
C THR A 111 -19.42 14.97 9.59
N SER A 112 -19.51 16.23 9.15
CA SER A 112 -18.36 17.07 8.79
C SER A 112 -17.32 17.26 9.91
N ASN A 113 -17.72 17.09 11.18
CA ASN A 113 -16.85 17.22 12.36
C ASN A 113 -16.38 15.86 12.93
N SER A 114 -16.58 14.77 12.18
CA SER A 114 -16.22 13.40 12.58
C SER A 114 -15.32 12.77 11.51
N ASN A 115 -14.69 11.63 11.81
CA ASN A 115 -13.92 10.89 10.79
C ASN A 115 -14.83 10.17 9.76
N VAL A 116 -16.15 10.27 9.91
CA VAL A 116 -17.11 9.69 8.97
C VAL A 116 -17.15 10.54 7.69
N PRO A 117 -17.12 9.93 6.50
CA PRO A 117 -17.15 10.68 5.25
C PRO A 117 -18.48 11.44 5.08
N PRO A 118 -18.45 12.78 4.90
CA PRO A 118 -19.66 13.56 4.62
C PRO A 118 -20.18 13.33 3.20
N CYS A 119 -19.31 12.97 2.25
CA CYS A 119 -19.69 12.54 0.91
C CYS A 119 -19.60 11.03 0.78
N TYR A 120 -20.71 10.35 0.49
CA TYR A 120 -20.73 8.89 0.42
C TYR A 120 -21.52 8.34 -0.77
N TYR A 121 -21.14 7.13 -1.18
CA TYR A 121 -21.80 6.43 -2.28
C TYR A 121 -23.26 6.09 -1.95
N SER A 122 -24.13 6.31 -2.92
CA SER A 122 -25.58 6.10 -2.83
C SER A 122 -26.13 5.04 -3.78
N SER A 123 -25.29 4.61 -4.74
CA SER A 123 -25.64 3.72 -5.83
C SER A 123 -24.58 2.66 -6.03
N ASP A 124 -25.02 1.50 -6.51
CA ASP A 124 -24.17 0.37 -6.90
C ASP A 124 -23.06 0.77 -7.89
N ASN A 125 -21.99 -0.03 -7.94
CA ASN A 125 -20.94 0.20 -8.94
C ASN A 125 -21.46 -0.02 -10.38
N ALA A 126 -20.79 0.63 -11.33
CA ALA A 126 -21.24 0.68 -12.73
C ALA A 126 -20.84 -0.57 -13.54
N TYR A 127 -20.05 -1.49 -12.98
CA TYR A 127 -19.59 -2.67 -13.69
C TYR A 127 -20.55 -3.84 -13.50
N SER A 128 -20.65 -4.65 -14.54
CA SER A 128 -21.45 -5.88 -14.52
C SER A 128 -20.76 -7.01 -15.25
N VAL A 129 -21.14 -8.23 -14.89
CA VAL A 129 -20.66 -9.46 -15.51
C VAL A 129 -21.84 -10.22 -16.09
N ASP A 130 -21.78 -10.54 -17.38
CA ASP A 130 -22.83 -11.32 -18.03
C ASP A 130 -22.59 -12.82 -17.85
N LYS A 131 -21.40 -13.29 -18.26
CA LYS A 131 -20.98 -14.69 -18.20
C LYS A 131 -19.72 -14.84 -17.35
N VAL A 132 -19.71 -15.89 -16.54
CA VAL A 132 -18.55 -16.35 -15.78
C VAL A 132 -18.21 -17.73 -16.31
N GLU A 133 -16.95 -17.95 -16.65
CA GLU A 133 -16.44 -19.23 -17.14
C GLU A 133 -15.66 -19.89 -16.02
N TYR A 134 -16.19 -21.01 -15.51
CA TYR A 134 -15.57 -21.78 -14.44
C TYR A 134 -14.73 -22.92 -15.01
N THR A 135 -13.59 -23.15 -14.38
CA THR A 135 -12.70 -24.28 -14.67
C THR A 135 -12.30 -24.95 -13.35
N SER A 136 -11.69 -26.13 -13.41
CA SER A 136 -11.15 -26.79 -12.20
C SER A 136 -10.03 -25.98 -11.54
N SER A 137 -9.33 -25.14 -12.30
CA SER A 137 -8.16 -24.37 -11.88
C SER A 137 -8.45 -22.89 -11.58
N GLY A 138 -9.69 -22.43 -11.73
CA GLY A 138 -9.99 -21.01 -11.61
C GLY A 138 -11.31 -20.60 -12.26
N LEU A 139 -11.49 -19.30 -12.45
CA LEU A 139 -12.58 -18.74 -13.24
C LEU A 139 -12.14 -17.48 -13.99
N THR A 140 -12.87 -17.15 -15.06
CA THR A 140 -12.69 -15.91 -15.81
C THR A 140 -14.03 -15.22 -16.06
N ALA A 141 -14.01 -13.89 -16.11
CA ALA A 141 -15.18 -13.10 -16.45
C ALA A 141 -14.76 -11.79 -17.13
N ASN A 142 -15.51 -11.36 -18.15
CA ASN A 142 -15.34 -10.02 -18.70
C ASN A 142 -16.32 -9.08 -17.97
N LEU A 143 -15.80 -7.94 -17.52
CA LEU A 143 -16.58 -6.89 -16.90
C LEU A 143 -16.87 -5.82 -17.95
N THR A 144 -18.12 -5.37 -18.01
CA THR A 144 -18.55 -4.29 -18.90
C THR A 144 -19.07 -3.13 -18.06
N LEU A 145 -18.56 -1.94 -18.35
CA LEU A 145 -19.04 -0.70 -17.76
C LEU A 145 -20.40 -0.33 -18.33
N ASN A 146 -21.37 -0.08 -17.45
CA ASN A 146 -22.65 0.49 -17.83
C ASN A 146 -22.57 2.02 -17.83
N SER A 147 -22.40 2.62 -19.01
CA SER A 147 -22.29 4.08 -19.18
C SER A 147 -23.45 4.87 -18.58
N ALA A 148 -24.66 4.29 -18.50
CA ALA A 148 -25.82 4.95 -17.89
C ALA A 148 -25.78 4.98 -16.35
N LYS A 149 -24.94 4.14 -15.74
CA LYS A 149 -24.66 4.10 -14.30
C LYS A 149 -23.29 4.70 -13.94
N THR A 150 -22.50 5.09 -14.94
CA THR A 150 -21.19 5.71 -14.72
C THR A 150 -21.39 7.08 -14.08
N ARG A 151 -20.78 7.26 -12.91
CA ARG A 151 -20.75 8.55 -12.19
C ARG A 151 -19.95 9.58 -12.97
N ALA A 152 -20.18 10.86 -12.67
CA ALA A 152 -19.38 11.93 -13.24
C ALA A 152 -17.90 11.71 -12.89
N ASN A 153 -17.04 12.00 -13.84
CA ASN A 153 -15.59 11.80 -13.75
C ASN A 153 -14.89 12.86 -14.60
N GLU A 154 -13.62 13.06 -14.34
CA GLU A 154 -12.74 13.88 -15.17
C GLU A 154 -12.03 13.01 -16.21
N ASN A 155 -11.43 13.60 -17.24
CA ASN A 155 -10.85 12.85 -18.37
C ASN A 155 -9.86 11.74 -17.95
N PHE A 156 -8.98 11.99 -16.97
CA PHE A 156 -7.99 11.00 -16.51
C PHE A 156 -8.52 10.05 -15.42
N THR A 157 -9.73 10.30 -14.92
CA THR A 157 -10.47 9.43 -14.00
C THR A 157 -11.64 8.73 -14.69
N ALA A 158 -11.77 8.85 -16.01
CA ALA A 158 -12.75 8.15 -16.82
C ALA A 158 -12.54 6.62 -16.72
N PRO A 159 -13.57 5.84 -16.31
CA PRO A 159 -13.42 4.41 -16.15
C PRO A 159 -13.20 3.68 -17.48
N ILE A 160 -12.33 2.66 -17.45
CA ILE A 160 -12.05 1.80 -18.60
C ILE A 160 -13.28 0.92 -18.89
N SER A 161 -13.77 0.95 -20.14
CA SER A 161 -15.08 0.39 -20.47
C SER A 161 -15.17 -1.14 -20.38
N THR A 162 -14.06 -1.85 -20.60
CA THR A 162 -14.00 -3.31 -20.55
C THR A 162 -12.79 -3.79 -19.78
N LEU A 163 -13.01 -4.70 -18.83
CA LEU A 163 -11.96 -5.32 -18.03
C LEU A 163 -12.10 -6.83 -18.05
N ARG A 164 -11.06 -7.54 -17.62
CA ARG A 164 -11.07 -8.98 -17.38
C ARG A 164 -10.75 -9.27 -15.93
N LEU A 165 -11.62 -10.06 -15.30
CA LEU A 165 -11.34 -10.79 -14.07
C LEU A 165 -10.79 -12.17 -14.42
N GLU A 166 -9.68 -12.53 -13.80
CA GLU A 166 -9.08 -13.86 -13.83
C GLU A 166 -8.79 -14.30 -12.40
N VAL A 167 -9.30 -15.45 -12.00
CA VAL A 167 -9.04 -16.04 -10.69
C VAL A 167 -8.31 -17.36 -10.90
N LYS A 168 -7.19 -17.56 -10.21
CA LYS A 168 -6.41 -18.80 -10.23
C LYS A 168 -6.42 -19.45 -8.86
N TYR A 169 -6.69 -20.75 -8.84
CA TYR A 169 -6.62 -21.58 -7.64
C TYR A 169 -5.23 -22.23 -7.55
N HIS A 170 -4.21 -21.43 -7.20
CA HIS A 170 -2.81 -21.87 -7.22
C HIS A 170 -2.59 -23.13 -6.37
N LEU A 171 -2.96 -23.05 -5.10
CA LEU A 171 -2.83 -24.12 -4.11
C LEU A 171 -4.18 -24.33 -3.39
N ASN A 172 -4.29 -25.37 -2.57
CA ASN A 172 -5.48 -25.59 -1.73
C ASN A 172 -5.72 -24.46 -0.73
N ASN A 173 -4.67 -23.74 -0.34
CA ASN A 173 -4.66 -22.66 0.65
C ASN A 173 -4.31 -21.29 0.05
N MET A 174 -4.07 -21.17 -1.25
CA MET A 174 -3.70 -19.92 -1.90
C MET A 174 -4.48 -19.72 -3.21
N LEU A 175 -5.06 -18.54 -3.37
CA LEU A 175 -5.63 -18.07 -4.63
C LEU A 175 -5.04 -16.74 -5.07
N GLN A 176 -5.21 -16.45 -6.35
CA GLN A 176 -5.00 -15.13 -6.92
C GLN A 176 -6.28 -14.67 -7.61
N PHE A 177 -6.64 -13.40 -7.50
CA PHE A 177 -7.57 -12.79 -8.44
C PHE A 177 -6.95 -11.52 -9.02
N LYS A 178 -7.11 -11.36 -10.33
CA LYS A 178 -6.54 -10.27 -11.11
C LYS A 178 -7.63 -9.57 -11.92
N ILE A 179 -7.70 -8.25 -11.85
CA ILE A 179 -8.54 -7.41 -12.71
C ILE A 179 -7.65 -6.47 -13.50
N TYR A 180 -7.76 -6.55 -14.82
CA TYR A 180 -6.90 -5.81 -15.75
C TYR A 180 -7.64 -5.40 -17.03
N ASP A 181 -7.09 -4.42 -17.74
CA ASP A 181 -7.49 -4.11 -19.11
C ASP A 181 -6.86 -5.15 -20.04
N TYR A 182 -7.70 -5.98 -20.67
CA TYR A 182 -7.24 -7.03 -21.59
C TYR A 182 -7.07 -6.55 -23.03
N GLN A 183 -7.44 -5.29 -23.33
CA GLN A 183 -7.25 -4.65 -24.63
C GLN A 183 -5.95 -3.85 -24.67
N ASN A 184 -5.59 -3.21 -23.55
CA ASN A 184 -4.37 -2.41 -23.43
C ASN A 184 -3.52 -2.90 -22.26
N ALA A 185 -2.28 -3.27 -22.53
CA ALA A 185 -1.35 -3.66 -21.49
C ALA A 185 -1.12 -2.50 -20.52
N ARG A 186 -1.25 -2.79 -19.22
CA ARG A 186 -1.00 -1.85 -18.13
C ARG A 186 0.25 -2.28 -17.38
N TYR A 187 0.82 -1.36 -16.62
CA TYR A 187 1.93 -1.67 -15.73
C TYR A 187 1.53 -2.78 -14.73
N GLU A 188 2.40 -3.78 -14.61
CA GLU A 188 2.33 -4.85 -13.62
C GLU A 188 3.65 -4.90 -12.86
N VAL A 189 3.60 -5.20 -11.57
CA VAL A 189 4.77 -5.21 -10.70
C VAL A 189 5.77 -6.27 -11.18
N PRO A 190 7.02 -5.91 -11.52
CA PRO A 190 8.01 -6.82 -12.09
C PRO A 190 8.75 -7.65 -11.03
N ILE A 191 8.07 -8.04 -9.94
CA ILE A 191 8.65 -8.86 -8.87
C ILE A 191 8.29 -10.33 -9.12
N PRO A 192 9.27 -11.23 -9.25
CA PRO A 192 8.98 -12.65 -9.38
C PRO A 192 8.42 -13.21 -8.08
N LEU A 193 7.34 -13.99 -8.18
CA LEU A 193 6.72 -14.71 -7.06
C LEU A 193 6.94 -16.21 -7.21
N ASN A 194 7.07 -16.92 -6.09
CA ASN A 194 7.24 -18.38 -6.04
C ASN A 194 5.88 -19.07 -6.16
N LEU A 195 5.40 -19.20 -7.40
CA LEU A 195 4.15 -19.88 -7.73
C LEU A 195 4.41 -21.24 -8.38
N PRO A 196 3.48 -22.21 -8.24
CA PRO A 196 3.55 -23.44 -9.01
C PRO A 196 3.40 -23.12 -10.52
N SER A 197 4.11 -23.87 -11.37
CA SER A 197 4.06 -23.67 -12.84
C SER A 197 2.66 -23.79 -13.44
N SER A 198 1.76 -24.53 -12.77
CA SER A 198 0.34 -24.60 -13.06
C SER A 198 -0.44 -24.78 -11.75
N PRO A 199 -1.71 -24.34 -11.67
CA PRO A 199 -2.58 -24.59 -10.52
C PRO A 199 -2.58 -26.06 -10.09
N THR A 200 -2.31 -26.33 -8.81
CA THR A 200 -2.31 -27.69 -8.23
C THR A 200 -3.45 -27.92 -7.22
N SER A 201 -4.31 -26.92 -7.03
CA SER A 201 -5.49 -27.02 -6.16
C SER A 201 -6.46 -28.09 -6.66
N THR A 202 -7.08 -28.84 -5.73
CA THR A 202 -8.15 -29.80 -6.05
C THR A 202 -9.43 -29.41 -5.34
N ASP A 203 -10.60 -29.62 -5.96
CA ASP A 203 -11.85 -29.11 -5.39
C ASP A 203 -12.15 -29.67 -3.98
N ASN A 204 -11.80 -30.94 -3.74
CA ASN A 204 -12.03 -31.62 -2.47
C ASN A 204 -11.11 -31.10 -1.34
N GLU A 205 -9.87 -30.72 -1.63
CA GLU A 205 -8.90 -30.30 -0.62
C GLU A 205 -8.77 -28.78 -0.50
N ARG A 206 -9.27 -28.04 -1.49
CA ARG A 206 -9.27 -26.58 -1.50
C ARG A 206 -10.00 -26.06 -0.26
N LEU A 207 -9.38 -25.11 0.44
CA LEU A 207 -9.87 -24.53 1.70
C LEU A 207 -10.84 -23.36 1.48
N TYR A 208 -10.99 -22.91 0.24
CA TYR A 208 -11.78 -21.74 -0.13
C TYR A 208 -12.71 -21.99 -1.31
N GLU A 209 -13.71 -21.14 -1.44
CA GLU A 209 -14.61 -21.05 -2.57
C GLU A 209 -14.66 -19.60 -3.07
N VAL A 210 -14.74 -19.41 -4.38
CA VAL A 210 -14.82 -18.08 -5.00
C VAL A 210 -16.10 -17.99 -5.82
N SER A 211 -16.90 -16.95 -5.58
CA SER A 211 -18.10 -16.64 -6.37
C SER A 211 -18.05 -15.21 -6.92
N VAL A 212 -18.67 -15.00 -8.08
CA VAL A 212 -18.73 -13.70 -8.77
C VAL A 212 -20.17 -13.21 -8.76
N GLN A 213 -20.39 -12.07 -8.12
CA GLN A 213 -21.65 -11.35 -8.13
C GLN A 213 -21.75 -10.54 -9.42
N LYS A 214 -22.90 -10.62 -10.11
CA LYS A 214 -23.02 -10.13 -11.50
C LYS A 214 -23.51 -8.69 -11.62
N LYS A 215 -24.49 -8.29 -10.79
CA LYS A 215 -25.20 -7.00 -10.89
C LYS A 215 -25.58 -6.50 -9.48
N PRO A 216 -24.80 -5.59 -8.86
CA PRO A 216 -23.50 -5.10 -9.35
C PRO A 216 -22.40 -6.15 -9.29
N PHE A 217 -21.29 -5.88 -9.99
CA PHE A 217 -20.09 -6.70 -9.92
C PHE A 217 -19.54 -6.78 -8.49
N GLY A 218 -19.06 -7.96 -8.11
CA GLY A 218 -18.31 -8.20 -6.87
C GLY A 218 -17.69 -9.59 -6.85
N ILE A 219 -16.64 -9.76 -6.05
CA ILE A 219 -15.98 -11.05 -5.81
C ILE A 219 -16.22 -11.41 -4.36
N GLN A 220 -16.65 -12.64 -4.10
CA GLN A 220 -16.75 -13.17 -2.75
C GLN A 220 -15.85 -14.39 -2.60
N VAL A 221 -14.99 -14.37 -1.57
CA VAL A 221 -14.15 -15.51 -1.18
C VAL A 221 -14.61 -16.01 0.17
N ARG A 222 -14.87 -17.31 0.26
CA ARG A 222 -15.42 -17.97 1.45
C ARG A 222 -14.50 -19.09 1.91
N ARG A 223 -14.24 -19.19 3.20
CA ARG A 223 -13.60 -20.36 3.81
C ARG A 223 -14.57 -21.54 3.78
N LYS A 224 -14.20 -22.64 3.12
CA LYS A 224 -15.09 -23.80 2.93
C LYS A 224 -15.44 -24.50 4.24
N SER A 225 -14.50 -24.57 5.21
CA SER A 225 -14.69 -25.31 6.46
C SER A 225 -15.74 -24.70 7.39
N THR A 226 -15.87 -23.37 7.39
CA THR A 226 -16.72 -22.64 8.36
C THR A 226 -17.85 -21.88 7.69
N GLY A 227 -17.73 -21.63 6.38
CA GLY A 227 -18.63 -20.75 5.65
C GLY A 227 -18.33 -19.26 5.84
N THR A 228 -17.28 -18.87 6.59
CA THR A 228 -16.90 -17.46 6.80
C THR A 228 -16.55 -16.80 5.47
N VAL A 229 -17.13 -15.62 5.20
CA VAL A 229 -16.75 -14.79 4.05
C VAL A 229 -15.53 -13.95 4.45
N ILE A 230 -14.40 -14.19 3.77
CA ILE A 230 -13.12 -13.53 4.06
C ILE A 230 -12.83 -12.35 3.13
N TRP A 231 -13.55 -12.28 2.01
CA TRP A 231 -13.53 -11.15 1.09
C TRP A 231 -14.90 -11.00 0.44
N ASP A 232 -15.43 -9.78 0.39
CA ASP A 232 -16.67 -9.46 -0.32
C ASP A 232 -16.58 -8.05 -0.91
N SER A 233 -16.32 -7.98 -2.21
CA SER A 233 -16.24 -6.72 -2.95
C SER A 233 -17.52 -6.35 -3.69
N GLN A 234 -18.67 -6.93 -3.36
CA GLN A 234 -19.96 -6.50 -3.91
C GLN A 234 -20.41 -5.18 -3.25
N LEU A 235 -19.66 -4.13 -3.50
CA LEU A 235 -19.78 -2.82 -2.88
C LEU A 235 -19.85 -1.71 -3.94
N PRO A 236 -20.41 -0.53 -3.62
CA PRO A 236 -20.64 0.54 -4.59
C PRO A 236 -19.35 1.23 -5.09
N THR A 237 -18.21 0.92 -4.48
CA THR A 237 -16.95 1.67 -4.61
C THR A 237 -16.13 1.32 -5.86
N PHE A 238 -16.37 0.18 -6.49
CA PHE A 238 -15.50 -0.33 -7.56
C PHE A 238 -15.40 0.66 -8.72
N THR A 239 -14.18 1.16 -8.95
CA THR A 239 -13.80 2.10 -10.01
C THR A 239 -12.45 1.66 -10.58
N PHE A 240 -12.30 1.71 -11.89
CA PHE A 240 -11.06 1.33 -12.56
C PHE A 240 -10.83 2.28 -13.73
N SER A 241 -9.90 3.20 -13.54
CA SER A 241 -9.49 4.23 -14.50
C SER A 241 -7.97 4.19 -14.67
N ASP A 242 -7.43 4.94 -15.62
CA ASP A 242 -5.99 4.89 -15.91
C ASP A 242 -5.12 5.30 -14.71
N MET A 243 -5.52 6.37 -14.01
CA MET A 243 -4.77 6.92 -12.86
C MET A 243 -5.57 6.93 -11.54
N PHE A 244 -6.64 6.13 -11.46
CA PHE A 244 -7.43 5.95 -10.24
C PHE A 244 -8.15 4.60 -10.26
N ILE A 245 -7.77 3.72 -9.34
CA ILE A 245 -8.42 2.42 -9.17
C ILE A 245 -8.84 2.29 -7.71
N GLN A 246 -10.09 1.89 -7.49
CA GLN A 246 -10.66 1.71 -6.17
C GLN A 246 -11.41 0.37 -6.09
N ILE A 247 -11.14 -0.39 -5.03
CA ILE A 247 -11.91 -1.59 -4.67
C ILE A 247 -12.04 -1.65 -3.15
N SER A 248 -13.23 -2.00 -2.68
CA SER A 248 -13.48 -2.23 -1.26
C SER A 248 -13.83 -3.69 -1.00
N THR A 249 -13.65 -4.12 0.24
CA THR A 249 -14.11 -5.42 0.74
C THR A 249 -14.72 -5.27 2.12
N LEU A 250 -15.78 -6.03 2.40
CA LEU A 250 -16.16 -6.36 3.78
C LEU A 250 -15.13 -7.32 4.36
N LEU A 251 -14.83 -7.18 5.65
CA LEU A 251 -13.87 -8.01 6.36
C LEU A 251 -14.60 -9.05 7.22
N ALA A 252 -13.97 -10.20 7.44
CA ALA A 252 -14.53 -11.26 8.28
C ALA A 252 -14.66 -10.86 9.77
N SER A 253 -13.89 -9.88 10.23
CA SER A 253 -13.89 -9.40 11.61
C SER A 253 -13.30 -7.99 11.74
N GLN A 254 -13.26 -7.47 12.97
CA GLN A 254 -12.65 -6.19 13.34
C GLN A 254 -11.13 -6.29 13.60
N TYR A 255 -10.49 -7.44 13.34
CA TYR A 255 -9.11 -7.75 13.75
C TYR A 255 -8.19 -7.89 12.55
N ILE A 256 -7.65 -6.76 12.10
CA ILE A 256 -6.65 -6.71 11.03
C ILE A 256 -5.30 -6.18 11.53
N TYR A 257 -4.23 -6.69 10.93
CA TYR A 257 -2.83 -6.45 11.28
C TYR A 257 -2.04 -6.17 10.00
N GLY A 258 -1.06 -5.27 10.09
CA GLY A 258 -0.25 -4.84 8.95
C GLY A 258 -0.68 -3.50 8.38
N PHE A 259 -0.52 -3.43 7.05
CA PHE A 259 -0.03 -2.30 6.25
C PHE A 259 1.30 -1.71 6.71
N GLY A 260 2.02 -1.09 5.78
CA GLY A 260 3.25 -0.39 6.08
C GLY A 260 3.96 0.14 4.83
N GLU A 261 5.00 0.93 4.99
CA GLU A 261 5.56 1.34 6.28
C GLU A 261 4.98 2.67 6.79
N ASN A 262 4.43 2.64 8.01
CA ASN A 262 3.86 3.79 8.70
C ASN A 262 4.05 3.61 10.21
N GLU A 263 4.12 4.70 10.97
CA GLU A 263 4.06 4.60 12.43
C GLU A 263 2.63 4.31 12.90
N HIS A 264 2.47 3.11 13.45
CA HIS A 264 1.21 2.63 13.99
C HIS A 264 1.20 2.74 15.52
N THR A 265 0.12 3.28 16.11
CA THR A 265 0.00 3.43 17.57
C THR A 265 -0.29 2.11 18.31
N MET A 266 -0.81 1.11 17.62
CA MET A 266 -1.16 -0.21 18.12
C MET A 266 -0.86 -1.25 17.04
N PHE A 267 -0.72 -2.54 17.39
CA PHE A 267 -0.52 -3.61 16.40
C PHE A 267 -1.79 -3.90 15.58
N ARG A 268 -2.94 -4.07 16.25
CA ARG A 268 -4.26 -4.16 15.61
C ARG A 268 -4.66 -2.78 15.05
N ARG A 269 -5.18 -2.72 13.82
CA ARG A 269 -5.66 -1.46 13.22
C ARG A 269 -6.92 -0.94 13.93
N ASN A 270 -7.00 0.37 14.08
CA ASN A 270 -8.21 1.06 14.51
C ASN A 270 -9.20 1.18 13.33
N MET A 271 -10.37 0.55 13.45
CA MET A 271 -11.39 0.52 12.39
C MET A 271 -12.26 1.79 12.32
N SER A 272 -11.96 2.83 13.11
CA SER A 272 -12.75 4.07 13.17
C SER A 272 -12.37 5.08 12.08
N TRP A 273 -12.50 4.69 10.81
CA TRP A 273 -12.29 5.55 9.62
C TRP A 273 -10.87 6.11 9.48
N HIS A 274 -9.87 5.22 9.51
CA HIS A 274 -8.46 5.62 9.38
C HIS A 274 -7.98 5.34 7.96
N SER A 275 -7.28 6.31 7.36
CA SER A 275 -6.60 6.15 6.08
C SER A 275 -5.09 6.13 6.25
N TRP A 276 -4.41 5.24 5.54
CA TRP A 276 -2.97 5.02 5.61
C TRP A 276 -2.38 5.07 4.20
N GLY A 277 -1.58 6.11 3.94
CA GLY A 277 -0.86 6.25 2.68
C GLY A 277 0.35 5.33 2.61
N MET A 278 0.60 4.76 1.43
CA MET A 278 1.75 3.92 1.11
C MET A 278 2.42 4.42 -0.17
N PHE A 279 3.63 4.94 0.01
CA PHE A 279 4.55 5.38 -1.03
C PHE A 279 5.90 5.61 -0.34
N THR A 280 6.98 5.04 -0.86
CA THR A 280 8.29 5.08 -0.17
C THR A 280 8.76 6.52 0.03
N ARG A 281 9.20 6.87 1.23
CA ARG A 281 9.56 8.25 1.58
C ARG A 281 10.55 8.32 2.73
N ASP A 282 11.58 9.15 2.55
CA ASP A 282 12.42 9.65 3.64
C ASP A 282 11.57 10.54 4.58
N GLN A 283 10.92 9.85 5.52
CA GLN A 283 10.04 10.42 6.51
C GLN A 283 10.23 9.66 7.82
N PRO A 284 10.81 10.31 8.85
CA PRO A 284 10.89 9.75 10.19
C PRO A 284 9.52 9.20 10.64
N PRO A 285 9.49 8.07 11.39
CA PRO A 285 8.25 7.48 11.85
C PRO A 285 7.37 8.52 12.51
N THR A 286 6.18 8.71 11.95
CA THR A 286 5.20 9.67 12.44
C THR A 286 3.81 9.17 12.08
N TYR A 287 2.90 9.20 13.05
CA TYR A 287 1.52 8.74 12.88
C TYR A 287 0.86 9.28 11.61
N HIS A 288 0.26 8.38 10.81
CA HIS A 288 -0.36 8.62 9.50
C HIS A 288 0.56 9.04 8.34
N LEU A 289 1.87 9.19 8.54
CA LEU A 289 2.78 9.51 7.44
C LEU A 289 3.34 8.22 6.83
N ASN A 290 3.40 8.18 5.50
CA ASN A 290 4.13 7.14 4.76
C ASN A 290 5.63 7.32 4.99
N SER A 291 6.31 6.20 5.27
CA SER A 291 7.75 6.14 5.56
C SER A 291 8.46 5.29 4.49
N TYR A 292 9.49 4.55 4.88
CA TYR A 292 10.53 4.02 3.99
C TYR A 292 10.04 2.90 3.07
N GLY A 293 9.27 1.94 3.59
CA GLY A 293 8.78 0.77 2.86
C GLY A 293 7.37 0.87 2.25
N HIS A 294 7.06 -0.08 1.36
CA HIS A 294 5.75 -0.24 0.70
C HIS A 294 5.25 -1.69 0.81
N HIS A 295 4.33 -1.93 1.75
CA HIS A 295 3.83 -3.24 2.14
C HIS A 295 2.29 -3.28 2.13
N PRO A 296 1.67 -3.45 0.95
CA PRO A 296 0.23 -3.61 0.78
C PRO A 296 -0.25 -5.03 1.15
N PHE A 297 0.16 -5.51 2.31
CA PHE A 297 -0.23 -6.79 2.90
C PHE A 297 -0.92 -6.58 4.25
N TYR A 298 -2.02 -7.29 4.46
CA TYR A 298 -2.62 -7.42 5.78
C TYR A 298 -2.91 -8.87 6.13
N MET A 299 -2.93 -9.16 7.43
CA MET A 299 -3.47 -10.39 8.00
C MET A 299 -4.73 -10.06 8.79
N ALA A 300 -5.75 -10.89 8.69
CA ALA A 300 -6.96 -10.78 9.48
C ALA A 300 -7.20 -12.06 10.29
N LEU A 301 -7.60 -11.88 11.55
CA LEU A 301 -8.20 -12.96 12.34
C LEU A 301 -9.68 -13.03 12.02
N GLU A 302 -10.24 -14.23 11.95
CA GLU A 302 -11.66 -14.50 11.84
C GLU A 302 -12.27 -14.66 13.25
N GLU A 303 -13.58 -14.56 13.38
CA GLU A 303 -14.28 -14.62 14.68
C GLU A 303 -14.05 -15.95 15.43
N ASP A 304 -13.73 -17.03 14.71
CA ASP A 304 -13.46 -18.35 15.27
C ASP A 304 -11.97 -18.63 15.53
N GLY A 305 -11.10 -17.61 15.34
CA GLY A 305 -9.66 -17.71 15.51
C GLY A 305 -8.91 -18.22 14.28
N ASN A 306 -9.59 -18.56 13.18
CA ASN A 306 -8.91 -18.78 11.90
C ASN A 306 -8.22 -17.50 11.43
N ALA A 307 -7.26 -17.62 10.51
CA ALA A 307 -6.56 -16.46 9.94
C ALA A 307 -6.43 -16.54 8.42
N HIS A 308 -6.44 -15.39 7.77
CA HIS A 308 -6.08 -15.26 6.36
C HIS A 308 -5.20 -14.02 6.13
N GLY A 309 -4.43 -14.04 5.06
CA GLY A 309 -3.59 -12.94 4.60
C GLY A 309 -3.97 -12.52 3.19
N VAL A 310 -3.86 -11.23 2.90
CA VAL A 310 -4.12 -10.67 1.58
C VAL A 310 -2.97 -9.74 1.20
N LEU A 311 -2.32 -10.05 0.08
CA LEU A 311 -1.35 -9.20 -0.60
C LEU A 311 -2.03 -8.54 -1.80
N PHE A 312 -1.92 -7.22 -1.90
CA PHE A 312 -2.23 -6.48 -3.13
C PHE A 312 -0.91 -6.16 -3.85
N LEU A 313 -0.57 -6.92 -4.89
CA LEU A 313 0.66 -6.74 -5.66
C LEU A 313 0.55 -5.54 -6.60
N ASN A 314 0.77 -4.34 -6.06
CA ASN A 314 0.78 -3.08 -6.77
C ASN A 314 1.79 -2.12 -6.12
N SER A 315 2.62 -1.45 -6.92
CA SER A 315 3.70 -0.57 -6.45
C SER A 315 3.46 0.91 -6.73
N ASN A 316 2.32 1.27 -7.32
CA ASN A 316 1.95 2.67 -7.48
C ASN A 316 1.61 3.28 -6.10
N ALA A 317 1.67 4.61 -6.02
CA ALA A 317 1.20 5.33 -4.85
C ALA A 317 -0.24 4.92 -4.52
N MET A 318 -0.50 4.59 -3.27
CA MET A 318 -1.83 4.16 -2.85
C MET A 318 -2.14 4.57 -1.41
N ASP A 319 -3.40 4.45 -1.03
CA ASP A 319 -3.78 4.41 0.36
C ASP A 319 -4.82 3.32 0.62
N VAL A 320 -5.00 3.03 1.89
CA VAL A 320 -6.05 2.14 2.40
C VAL A 320 -6.86 2.82 3.47
N THR A 321 -8.18 2.66 3.42
CA THR A 321 -9.11 3.14 4.44
C THR A 321 -9.80 1.99 5.14
N VAL A 322 -9.73 1.97 6.47
CA VAL A 322 -10.43 1.00 7.32
C VAL A 322 -11.61 1.65 8.02
N GLN A 323 -12.77 0.99 8.03
CA GLN A 323 -14.02 1.54 8.56
C GLN A 323 -14.80 0.54 9.44
N PRO A 324 -15.76 1.00 10.27
CA PRO A 324 -16.32 0.17 11.36
C PRO A 324 -17.20 -1.01 10.94
N THR A 325 -17.63 -1.10 9.67
CA THR A 325 -18.66 -2.06 9.24
C THR A 325 -18.40 -3.54 9.54
N PRO A 326 -17.18 -4.11 9.66
CA PRO A 326 -15.81 -3.70 9.29
C PRO A 326 -15.55 -3.81 7.78
N ALA A 327 -14.85 -2.84 7.21
CA ALA A 327 -14.49 -2.88 5.79
C ALA A 327 -13.15 -2.21 5.53
N LEU A 328 -12.59 -2.51 4.36
CA LEU A 328 -11.33 -1.99 3.86
C LEU A 328 -11.54 -1.48 2.43
N THR A 329 -10.99 -0.31 2.12
CA THR A 329 -10.99 0.27 0.77
C THR A 329 -9.56 0.53 0.33
N TYR A 330 -9.18 0.02 -0.84
CA TYR A 330 -7.93 0.33 -1.52
C TYR A 330 -8.17 1.43 -2.55
N ARG A 331 -7.27 2.41 -2.61
CA ARG A 331 -7.23 3.44 -3.68
C ARG A 331 -5.80 3.57 -4.18
N THR A 332 -5.54 3.16 -5.42
CA THR A 332 -4.22 3.25 -6.06
C THR A 332 -4.26 4.17 -7.27
N THR A 333 -3.15 4.85 -7.54
CA THR A 333 -3.03 5.79 -8.65
C THR A 333 -2.67 5.12 -9.98
N GLY A 334 -2.56 3.79 -10.05
CA GLY A 334 -2.21 3.12 -11.29
C GLY A 334 -2.09 1.61 -11.20
N GLY A 335 -1.50 1.02 -12.24
CA GLY A 335 -1.26 -0.41 -12.34
C GLY A 335 -2.55 -1.20 -12.60
N ILE A 336 -2.61 -2.41 -12.04
CA ILE A 336 -3.76 -3.32 -12.09
C ILE A 336 -4.17 -3.74 -10.67
N LEU A 337 -5.29 -4.44 -10.55
CA LEU A 337 -5.66 -5.12 -9.31
C LEU A 337 -5.14 -6.56 -9.37
N ASP A 338 -4.02 -6.87 -8.73
CA ASP A 338 -3.50 -8.24 -8.61
C ASP A 338 -3.40 -8.65 -7.14
N PHE A 339 -4.37 -9.46 -6.68
CA PHE A 339 -4.48 -9.86 -5.29
C PHE A 339 -4.12 -11.32 -5.11
N TYR A 340 -3.32 -11.61 -4.09
CA TYR A 340 -3.04 -12.96 -3.62
C TYR A 340 -3.61 -13.12 -2.22
N MET A 341 -4.35 -14.19 -2.00
CA MET A 341 -4.90 -14.52 -0.69
C MET A 341 -4.37 -15.87 -0.24
N VAL A 342 -3.89 -15.92 1.00
CA VAL A 342 -3.40 -17.13 1.66
C VAL A 342 -4.27 -17.43 2.88
N LEU A 343 -4.64 -18.69 3.06
CA LEU A 343 -5.46 -19.14 4.18
C LEU A 343 -4.60 -20.03 5.08
N GLY A 344 -4.43 -19.62 6.34
CA GLY A 344 -4.04 -20.53 7.41
C GLY A 344 -5.28 -21.00 8.16
N PRO A 345 -5.17 -21.94 9.11
CA PRO A 345 -5.97 -21.79 10.30
C PRO A 345 -5.28 -20.84 11.28
N THR A 346 -3.95 -20.77 11.36
CA THR A 346 -3.25 -19.90 12.34
C THR A 346 -2.52 -18.72 11.70
N PRO A 347 -2.29 -17.63 12.45
CA PRO A 347 -1.45 -16.50 12.01
C PRO A 347 -0.07 -16.92 11.48
N GLU A 348 0.59 -17.87 12.14
CA GLU A 348 1.91 -18.36 11.72
C GLU A 348 1.84 -19.03 10.35
N LEU A 349 0.81 -19.84 10.10
CA LEU A 349 0.62 -20.47 8.79
C LEU A 349 0.36 -19.42 7.71
N VAL A 350 -0.42 -18.37 7.99
CA VAL A 350 -0.60 -17.24 7.07
C VAL A 350 0.74 -16.60 6.70
N VAL A 351 1.61 -16.33 7.68
CA VAL A 351 2.94 -15.75 7.43
C VAL A 351 3.86 -16.73 6.70
N GLN A 352 3.79 -18.03 6.99
CA GLN A 352 4.55 -19.06 6.28
C GLN A 352 4.18 -19.15 4.80
N GLU A 353 2.89 -19.08 4.46
CA GLU A 353 2.39 -19.10 3.09
C GLU A 353 2.69 -17.80 2.35
N TYR A 354 2.52 -16.65 3.02
CA TYR A 354 2.90 -15.36 2.46
C TYR A 354 4.40 -15.31 2.13
N THR A 355 5.28 -15.72 3.04
CA THR A 355 6.73 -15.76 2.79
C THR A 355 7.15 -16.88 1.84
N ALA A 356 6.37 -17.97 1.72
CA ALA A 356 6.58 -18.95 0.66
C ALA A 356 6.35 -18.30 -0.72
N LEU A 357 5.29 -17.49 -0.85
CA LEU A 357 4.94 -16.76 -2.08
C LEU A 357 5.97 -15.69 -2.46
N ILE A 358 6.33 -14.79 -1.54
CA ILE A 358 7.17 -13.62 -1.86
C ILE A 358 8.68 -13.88 -1.71
N GLY A 359 9.06 -15.00 -1.09
CA GLY A 359 10.44 -15.31 -0.73
C GLY A 359 10.64 -15.31 0.78
N ARG A 360 11.37 -16.32 1.28
CA ARG A 360 11.67 -16.45 2.70
C ARG A 360 12.75 -15.43 3.11
N PRO A 361 12.74 -14.97 4.38
CA PRO A 361 13.79 -14.09 4.88
C PRO A 361 15.19 -14.67 4.66
N VAL A 362 16.17 -13.79 4.41
CA VAL A 362 17.58 -14.16 4.29
C VAL A 362 18.07 -14.76 5.60
N MET A 363 18.91 -15.79 5.53
CA MET A 363 19.59 -16.33 6.72
C MET A 363 20.69 -15.35 7.15
N PRO A 364 20.58 -14.67 8.31
CA PRO A 364 21.61 -13.76 8.75
C PRO A 364 22.89 -14.54 9.14
N PRO A 365 24.09 -13.98 8.91
CA PRO A 365 25.30 -14.56 9.46
C PRO A 365 25.29 -14.50 10.99
N TYR A 366 25.83 -15.51 11.67
CA TYR A 366 25.73 -15.62 13.14
C TYR A 366 26.20 -14.37 13.89
N TRP A 367 27.26 -13.70 13.39
CA TRP A 367 27.82 -12.50 14.01
C TRP A 367 26.85 -11.31 14.02
N SER A 368 25.87 -11.25 13.11
CA SER A 368 24.91 -10.14 13.07
C SER A 368 23.80 -10.26 14.11
N LEU A 369 23.80 -11.33 14.92
CA LEU A 369 22.94 -11.48 16.09
C LEU A 369 23.54 -10.82 17.34
N GLY A 370 24.81 -10.41 17.27
CA GLY A 370 25.52 -9.72 18.34
C GLY A 370 25.07 -8.26 18.52
N PHE A 371 25.70 -7.54 19.45
CA PHE A 371 25.41 -6.13 19.65
C PHE A 371 26.18 -5.24 18.66
N HIS A 372 25.50 -4.22 18.13
CA HIS A 372 26.03 -3.31 17.10
C HIS A 372 26.14 -1.89 17.66
N LEU A 373 27.19 -1.15 17.27
CA LEU A 373 27.31 0.29 17.55
C LEU A 373 27.56 1.10 16.29
N CYS A 374 26.80 2.18 16.17
CA CYS A 374 26.87 3.17 15.10
C CYS A 374 26.52 4.56 15.66
N ARG A 375 26.93 5.60 14.94
CA ARG A 375 26.35 6.95 15.04
C ARG A 375 26.65 7.72 13.75
N TYR A 376 25.76 8.62 13.39
CA TYR A 376 26.08 9.76 12.56
C TYR A 376 26.93 10.76 13.36
N GLY A 377 28.02 11.26 12.78
CA GLY A 377 28.86 12.31 13.32
C GLY A 377 30.12 11.83 14.04
N TYR A 378 30.68 10.66 13.68
CA TYR A 378 32.04 10.32 14.13
C TYR A 378 33.03 11.33 13.53
N ARG A 379 33.96 11.85 14.34
CA ARG A 379 34.86 12.93 13.91
C ARG A 379 36.08 12.45 13.15
N ASN A 380 36.56 11.24 13.44
CA ASN A 380 37.74 10.63 12.82
C ASN A 380 37.84 9.15 13.21
N ASP A 381 38.77 8.42 12.58
CA ASP A 381 39.06 7.02 12.89
C ASP A 381 39.43 6.78 14.37
N SER A 382 40.12 7.73 15.01
CA SER A 382 40.57 7.61 16.40
C SER A 382 39.42 7.65 17.41
N GLU A 383 38.34 8.38 17.12
CA GLU A 383 37.11 8.37 17.94
C GLU A 383 36.44 6.98 17.89
N ILE A 384 36.38 6.36 16.71
CA ILE A 384 35.84 5.00 16.55
C ILE A 384 36.70 4.00 17.34
N ALA A 385 38.02 4.10 17.20
CA ALA A 385 38.96 3.25 17.94
C ALA A 385 38.75 3.38 19.46
N GLN A 386 38.56 4.61 19.96
CA GLN A 386 38.32 4.87 21.38
C GLN A 386 37.03 4.23 21.87
N VAL A 387 35.93 4.33 21.11
CA VAL A 387 34.65 3.68 21.45
C VAL A 387 34.81 2.16 21.57
N VAL A 388 35.49 1.54 20.59
CA VAL A 388 35.75 0.09 20.61
C VAL A 388 36.56 -0.32 21.85
N GLU A 389 37.63 0.41 22.16
CA GLU A 389 38.47 0.11 23.33
C GLU A 389 37.75 0.35 24.66
N ASP A 390 36.88 1.35 24.75
CA ASP A 390 36.10 1.61 25.95
C ASP A 390 35.03 0.53 26.17
N MET A 391 34.39 0.03 25.11
CA MET A 391 33.46 -1.11 25.19
C MET A 391 34.16 -2.38 25.70
N LYS A 392 35.36 -2.67 25.17
CA LYS A 392 36.20 -3.78 25.65
C LYS A 392 36.59 -3.60 27.12
N ARG A 393 37.05 -2.40 27.50
CA ARG A 393 37.44 -2.09 28.89
C ARG A 393 36.26 -2.22 29.86
N ALA A 394 35.06 -1.86 29.43
CA ALA A 394 33.83 -2.01 30.19
C ALA A 394 33.31 -3.45 30.25
N GLY A 395 33.87 -4.37 29.46
CA GLY A 395 33.44 -5.76 29.37
C GLY A 395 32.06 -5.93 28.72
N ILE A 396 31.64 -5.01 27.85
CA ILE A 396 30.37 -5.08 27.13
C ILE A 396 30.59 -5.82 25.80
N PRO A 397 29.88 -6.94 25.53
CA PRO A 397 29.94 -7.62 24.24
C PRO A 397 29.52 -6.68 23.10
N HIS A 398 30.38 -6.58 22.09
CA HIS A 398 30.21 -5.69 20.93
C HIS A 398 30.83 -6.38 19.72
N ASP A 399 29.98 -6.92 18.84
CA ASP A 399 30.41 -7.74 17.71
C ASP A 399 30.62 -6.89 16.45
N VAL A 400 29.82 -5.83 16.27
CA VAL A 400 29.80 -5.07 15.00
C VAL A 400 29.94 -3.57 15.24
N GLN A 401 30.98 -2.98 14.68
CA GLN A 401 31.16 -1.52 14.62
C GLN A 401 30.78 -1.00 13.24
N TYR A 402 30.17 0.19 13.22
CA TYR A 402 29.80 0.88 12.00
C TYR A 402 30.59 2.17 11.81
N VAL A 403 30.52 2.71 10.61
CA VAL A 403 30.74 4.13 10.37
C VAL A 403 29.71 4.65 9.38
N ASP A 404 29.16 5.81 9.71
CA ASP A 404 28.21 6.55 8.88
C ASP A 404 28.95 7.29 7.73
N ILE A 405 28.27 8.13 6.97
CA ILE A 405 28.78 8.88 5.82
C ILE A 405 30.00 9.76 6.14
N ASP A 406 30.30 10.00 7.42
CA ASP A 406 31.47 10.77 7.88
C ASP A 406 32.81 10.24 7.35
N HIS A 407 32.91 8.93 7.11
CA HIS A 407 34.14 8.31 6.59
C HIS A 407 34.44 8.71 5.15
N MET A 408 33.41 9.11 4.40
CA MET A 408 33.51 9.45 2.99
C MET A 408 34.10 10.85 2.82
N GLU A 409 34.81 11.07 1.72
CA GLU A 409 35.24 12.41 1.33
C GLU A 409 34.03 13.23 0.88
N ARG A 410 33.59 14.22 1.68
CA ARG A 410 32.41 15.06 1.39
C ARG A 410 31.15 14.25 1.08
N GLN A 411 30.98 13.11 1.76
CA GLN A 411 29.86 12.18 1.56
C GLN A 411 29.78 11.60 0.14
N LEU A 412 30.92 11.47 -0.55
CA LEU A 412 31.01 10.77 -1.83
C LEU A 412 31.17 9.27 -1.60
N ASP A 413 30.21 8.50 -2.09
CA ASP A 413 30.25 7.03 -2.09
C ASP A 413 31.60 6.48 -2.59
N PHE A 414 32.08 5.39 -1.99
CA PHE A 414 33.35 4.73 -2.35
C PHE A 414 34.62 5.61 -2.22
N THR A 415 34.60 6.61 -1.33
CA THR A 415 35.78 7.42 -1.00
C THR A 415 36.11 7.34 0.50
N ILE A 416 37.33 7.77 0.88
CA ILE A 416 37.74 7.88 2.28
C ILE A 416 38.28 9.29 2.50
N GLY A 417 37.64 10.04 3.41
CA GLY A 417 38.04 11.38 3.80
C GLY A 417 39.35 11.40 4.60
N THR A 418 40.04 12.54 4.59
CA THR A 418 41.36 12.69 5.25
C THR A 418 41.34 12.46 6.76
N ARG A 419 40.20 12.74 7.43
CA ARG A 419 39.98 12.45 8.86
C ARG A 419 39.87 10.97 9.20
N PHE A 420 39.75 10.12 8.18
CA PHE A 420 39.54 8.68 8.28
C PHE A 420 40.61 7.91 7.51
N ALA A 421 41.77 8.52 7.25
CA ALA A 421 42.85 7.90 6.49
C ALA A 421 43.34 6.58 7.10
N GLU A 422 43.29 6.44 8.44
CA GLU A 422 43.71 5.23 9.16
C GLU A 422 42.56 4.25 9.43
N LEU A 423 41.35 4.54 8.93
CA LEU A 423 40.19 3.65 9.05
C LEU A 423 40.46 2.24 8.48
N PRO A 424 41.10 2.05 7.32
CA PRO A 424 41.45 0.71 6.83
C PRO A 424 42.26 -0.12 7.85
N ALA A 425 43.25 0.51 8.50
CA ALA A 425 44.10 -0.15 9.50
C ALA A 425 43.29 -0.48 10.77
N LEU A 426 42.42 0.43 11.21
CA LEU A 426 41.52 0.20 12.34
C LEU A 426 40.61 -1.01 12.09
N ILE A 427 39.98 -1.09 10.91
CA ILE A 427 39.09 -2.19 10.54
C ILE A 427 39.84 -3.53 10.61
N ASN A 428 41.02 -3.63 10.00
CA ASN A 428 41.80 -4.86 10.03
C ASN A 428 42.14 -5.28 11.48
N ARG A 429 42.56 -4.33 12.32
CA ARG A 429 42.90 -4.59 13.73
C ARG A 429 41.72 -5.15 14.52
N ILE A 430 40.54 -4.53 14.46
CA ILE A 430 39.39 -5.00 15.24
C ILE A 430 38.86 -6.35 14.72
N LYS A 431 39.02 -6.61 13.41
CA LYS A 431 38.64 -7.89 12.81
C LYS A 431 39.59 -9.03 13.21
N ASP A 432 40.88 -8.74 13.36
CA ASP A 432 41.86 -9.70 13.91
C ASP A 432 41.52 -10.10 15.36
N GLU A 433 40.78 -9.25 16.07
CA GLU A 433 40.25 -9.49 17.42
C GLU A 433 38.86 -10.15 17.42
N GLY A 434 38.31 -10.47 16.24
CA GLY A 434 37.05 -11.19 16.08
C GLY A 434 35.81 -10.32 15.86
N MET A 435 35.95 -8.99 15.84
CA MET A 435 34.85 -8.08 15.52
C MET A 435 34.55 -8.06 14.01
N ARG A 436 33.43 -7.42 13.65
CA ARG A 436 32.98 -7.17 12.28
C ARG A 436 32.76 -5.68 12.05
N PHE A 437 32.82 -5.28 10.80
CA PHE A 437 32.64 -3.88 10.43
C PHE A 437 31.60 -3.71 9.32
N ILE A 438 30.67 -2.78 9.48
CA ILE A 438 29.68 -2.42 8.45
C ILE A 438 29.88 -0.96 8.05
N ILE A 439 29.77 -0.69 6.75
CA ILE A 439 29.75 0.67 6.20
C ILE A 439 28.38 0.99 5.64
N ILE A 440 28.03 2.27 5.64
CA ILE A 440 26.88 2.80 4.89
C ILE A 440 27.26 3.08 3.43
N LEU A 441 26.30 2.94 2.52
CA LEU A 441 26.36 3.39 1.12
C LEU A 441 25.02 4.03 0.73
N ASP A 442 25.07 5.17 0.05
CA ASP A 442 23.89 5.88 -0.44
C ASP A 442 23.76 5.70 -1.97
N PRO A 443 22.55 5.57 -2.53
CA PRO A 443 22.41 5.35 -3.96
C PRO A 443 22.80 6.56 -4.82
N ALA A 444 22.79 7.78 -4.27
CA ALA A 444 22.91 9.00 -5.04
C ALA A 444 24.39 9.39 -5.29
N ILE A 445 24.80 9.42 -6.56
CA ILE A 445 26.20 9.64 -6.96
C ILE A 445 26.43 11.08 -7.42
N SER A 446 27.37 11.80 -6.79
CA SER A 446 27.72 13.18 -7.19
C SER A 446 28.22 13.26 -8.62
N GLY A 447 27.64 14.17 -9.41
CA GLY A 447 27.98 14.44 -10.80
C GLY A 447 28.76 15.75 -11.04
N ASN A 448 29.14 16.47 -9.98
CA ASN A 448 29.91 17.71 -10.10
C ASN A 448 31.44 17.51 -9.92
N GLU A 449 31.90 16.27 -9.79
CA GLU A 449 33.30 15.96 -9.51
C GLU A 449 34.12 15.81 -10.79
N THR A 450 35.37 16.29 -10.78
CA THR A 450 36.28 16.18 -11.93
C THR A 450 36.99 14.82 -12.00
N ASN A 451 37.36 14.26 -10.85
CA ASN A 451 38.14 13.02 -10.75
C ASN A 451 37.40 12.00 -9.86
N TYR A 452 36.27 11.49 -10.33
CA TYR A 452 35.44 10.55 -9.56
C TYR A 452 35.05 9.33 -10.41
N PRO A 453 35.83 8.24 -10.35
CA PRO A 453 35.64 7.05 -11.20
C PRO A 453 34.24 6.46 -11.08
N THR A 454 33.66 6.42 -9.88
CA THR A 454 32.29 5.95 -9.62
C THR A 454 31.29 6.61 -10.57
N PHE A 455 31.28 7.95 -10.63
CA PHE A 455 30.38 8.70 -11.51
C PHE A 455 30.75 8.54 -12.99
N SER A 456 32.03 8.72 -13.34
CA SER A 456 32.47 8.65 -14.75
C SER A 456 32.17 7.29 -15.37
N ARG A 457 32.39 6.20 -14.64
CA ARG A 457 32.06 4.85 -15.07
C ARG A 457 30.55 4.61 -15.12
N GLY A 458 29.78 5.20 -14.20
CA GLY A 458 28.32 5.15 -14.25
C GLY A 458 27.75 5.82 -15.50
N VAL A 459 28.31 6.95 -15.92
CA VAL A 459 27.96 7.60 -17.19
C VAL A 459 28.35 6.73 -18.38
N GLN A 460 29.55 6.13 -18.36
CA GLN A 460 30.03 5.25 -19.43
C GLN A 460 29.16 3.99 -19.59
N ASP A 461 28.75 3.38 -18.47
CA ASP A 461 27.97 2.15 -18.43
C ASP A 461 26.44 2.40 -18.53
N ASP A 462 26.04 3.66 -18.72
CA ASP A 462 24.64 4.11 -18.82
C ASP A 462 23.75 3.59 -17.68
N VAL A 463 24.12 3.91 -16.44
CA VAL A 463 23.44 3.39 -15.24
C VAL A 463 22.43 4.35 -14.63
N PHE A 464 22.48 5.64 -14.96
CA PHE A 464 21.68 6.67 -14.28
C PHE A 464 20.28 6.87 -14.88
N ILE A 465 19.33 7.22 -14.02
CA ILE A 465 17.97 7.61 -14.39
C ILE A 465 18.01 8.91 -15.20
N LYS A 466 17.25 8.92 -16.30
CA LYS A 466 17.23 10.01 -17.30
C LYS A 466 15.83 10.55 -17.53
N TRP A 467 15.76 11.72 -18.14
CA TRP A 467 14.52 12.25 -18.67
C TRP A 467 14.00 11.38 -19.82
N PRO A 468 12.67 11.23 -19.98
CA PRO A 468 12.11 10.43 -21.05
C PRO A 468 12.44 11.08 -22.40
N ASN A 469 12.78 10.24 -23.39
CA ASN A 469 13.14 10.64 -24.75
C ASN A 469 14.39 11.55 -24.86
N THR A 470 15.24 11.62 -23.83
CA THR A 470 16.53 12.31 -23.89
C THR A 470 17.65 11.47 -23.28
N ASN A 471 18.90 11.89 -23.46
CA ASN A 471 20.05 11.28 -22.79
C ASN A 471 20.46 12.03 -21.51
N ASP A 472 19.67 13.01 -21.09
CA ASP A 472 19.99 13.88 -19.97
C ASP A 472 19.65 13.20 -18.65
N ILE A 473 20.63 13.15 -17.75
CA ILE A 473 20.48 12.61 -16.40
C ILE A 473 19.54 13.52 -15.58
N ILE A 474 18.67 12.89 -14.78
CA ILE A 474 17.91 13.59 -13.76
C ILE A 474 18.83 13.81 -12.56
N TYR A 475 19.10 15.08 -12.25
CA TYR A 475 19.88 15.46 -11.07
C TYR A 475 18.98 15.94 -9.95
N SER A 476 19.31 15.56 -8.73
CA SER A 476 18.73 16.11 -7.50
C SER A 476 19.83 16.40 -6.47
N LYS A 477 19.50 16.54 -5.18
CA LYS A 477 20.48 16.74 -4.11
C LYS A 477 20.26 15.77 -2.96
N VAL A 478 21.34 15.21 -2.44
CA VAL A 478 21.38 14.43 -1.19
C VAL A 478 22.59 14.92 -0.36
N TRP A 479 23.33 14.01 0.30
CA TRP A 479 24.46 14.30 1.18
C TRP A 479 25.73 14.87 0.52
N PRO A 480 26.11 14.49 -0.72
CA PRO A 480 27.36 14.96 -1.31
C PRO A 480 27.45 16.49 -1.39
N PHE A 481 28.57 17.07 -0.95
CA PHE A 481 28.86 18.50 -1.11
C PHE A 481 29.71 18.78 -2.35
N LEU A 482 29.56 19.97 -2.93
CA LEU A 482 30.35 20.45 -4.08
C LEU A 482 31.86 20.48 -3.77
N PRO A 483 32.73 20.37 -4.79
CA PRO A 483 34.17 20.53 -4.61
C PRO A 483 34.52 22.01 -4.41
N ASN A 484 35.60 22.28 -3.67
CA ASN A 484 36.15 23.63 -3.46
C ASN A 484 35.19 24.64 -2.80
N VAL A 485 34.18 24.17 -2.06
CA VAL A 485 33.31 25.02 -1.22
C VAL A 485 33.65 24.83 0.27
N GLN A 486 33.60 25.91 1.04
CA GLN A 486 33.64 25.82 2.49
C GLN A 486 32.21 25.75 3.03
N VAL A 487 31.85 24.60 3.58
CA VAL A 487 30.54 24.39 4.20
C VAL A 487 30.50 25.14 5.53
N ASN A 488 29.52 26.03 5.70
CA ASN A 488 29.27 26.67 6.99
C ASN A 488 28.44 25.74 7.88
N GLU A 489 29.14 24.99 8.74
CA GLU A 489 28.54 24.02 9.68
C GLU A 489 27.62 24.66 10.73
N SER A 490 27.62 25.99 10.88
CA SER A 490 26.71 26.69 11.79
C SER A 490 25.29 26.85 11.21
N LEU A 491 25.10 26.59 9.91
CA LEU A 491 23.79 26.66 9.27
C LEU A 491 23.00 25.36 9.52
N PRO A 492 21.65 25.39 9.49
CA PRO A 492 20.85 24.17 9.49
C PRO A 492 21.23 23.26 8.30
N GLU A 493 21.28 21.96 8.51
CA GLU A 493 21.75 20.96 7.52
C GLU A 493 21.05 21.09 6.16
N GLN A 494 19.72 21.24 6.16
CA GLN A 494 18.94 21.45 4.94
C GLN A 494 19.35 22.74 4.18
N THR A 495 19.79 23.77 4.91
CA THR A 495 20.35 24.99 4.31
C THR A 495 21.74 24.74 3.75
N GLN A 496 22.57 23.95 4.44
CA GLN A 496 23.89 23.55 3.95
C GLN A 496 23.76 22.79 2.62
N ILE A 497 22.90 21.77 2.55
CA ILE A 497 22.62 21.00 1.33
C ILE A 497 22.11 21.91 0.21
N LYS A 498 21.19 22.82 0.51
CA LYS A 498 20.65 23.74 -0.50
C LYS A 498 21.75 24.58 -1.15
N LEU A 499 22.65 25.15 -0.34
CA LEU A 499 23.70 26.07 -0.78
C LEU A 499 24.94 25.35 -1.35
N TYR A 500 25.35 24.26 -0.72
CA TYR A 500 26.64 23.61 -0.96
C TYR A 500 26.51 22.19 -1.49
N GLY A 501 25.31 21.59 -1.49
CA GLY A 501 25.07 20.23 -1.98
C GLY A 501 25.31 20.13 -3.48
N ALA A 502 26.02 19.08 -3.88
CA ALA A 502 26.28 18.73 -5.26
C ALA A 502 25.04 18.17 -5.96
N HIS A 503 25.02 18.26 -7.27
CA HIS A 503 24.07 17.56 -8.10
C HIS A 503 24.38 16.06 -8.05
N THR A 504 23.37 15.26 -7.75
CA THR A 504 23.48 13.81 -7.62
C THR A 504 22.61 13.10 -8.64
N ALA A 505 23.16 12.05 -9.24
CA ALA A 505 22.49 11.16 -10.18
C ALA A 505 22.09 9.86 -9.46
N PHE A 506 20.97 9.27 -9.88
CA PHE A 506 20.39 8.09 -9.24
C PHE A 506 20.52 6.89 -10.17
N PRO A 507 21.21 5.81 -9.77
CA PRO A 507 21.32 4.60 -10.56
C PRO A 507 19.97 3.87 -10.71
N ASP A 508 19.70 3.35 -11.90
CA ASP A 508 18.57 2.49 -12.21
C ASP A 508 18.95 1.03 -11.92
N PHE A 509 18.71 0.57 -10.69
CA PHE A 509 19.14 -0.75 -10.22
C PHE A 509 18.39 -1.94 -10.86
N PHE A 510 17.37 -1.69 -11.69
CA PHE A 510 16.77 -2.74 -12.52
C PHE A 510 17.68 -3.18 -13.67
N ARG A 511 18.60 -2.32 -14.13
CA ARG A 511 19.45 -2.62 -15.28
C ARG A 511 20.58 -3.57 -14.92
N ASN A 512 20.81 -4.55 -15.78
CA ASN A 512 21.99 -5.43 -15.66
C ASN A 512 23.33 -4.64 -15.70
N SER A 513 23.39 -3.51 -16.42
CA SER A 513 24.58 -2.65 -16.43
C SER A 513 24.82 -1.99 -15.07
N THR A 514 23.76 -1.50 -14.41
CA THR A 514 23.84 -0.94 -13.06
C THR A 514 24.26 -1.99 -12.05
N VAL A 515 23.74 -3.23 -12.14
CA VAL A 515 24.19 -4.34 -11.28
C VAL A 515 25.68 -4.59 -11.43
N ALA A 516 26.19 -4.65 -12.67
CA ALA A 516 27.62 -4.86 -12.92
C ALA A 516 28.48 -3.69 -12.43
N TRP A 517 28.04 -2.46 -12.67
CA TRP A 517 28.69 -1.24 -12.19
C TRP A 517 28.74 -1.22 -10.65
N TRP A 518 27.61 -1.41 -9.97
CA TRP A 518 27.52 -1.36 -8.51
C TRP A 518 28.43 -2.38 -7.83
N LYS A 519 28.43 -3.63 -8.32
CA LYS A 519 29.32 -4.67 -7.83
C LYS A 519 30.80 -4.35 -8.05
N ARG A 520 31.14 -3.71 -9.18
CA ARG A 520 32.51 -3.27 -9.44
C ARG A 520 32.93 -2.19 -8.45
N GLU A 521 32.09 -1.19 -8.20
CA GLU A 521 32.42 -0.11 -7.26
C GLU A 521 32.58 -0.66 -5.82
N ILE A 522 31.68 -1.54 -5.38
CA ILE A 522 31.80 -2.26 -4.09
C ILE A 522 33.09 -3.07 -4.02
N LEU A 523 33.41 -3.85 -5.05
CA LEU A 523 34.59 -4.72 -5.08
C LEU A 523 35.89 -3.91 -5.07
N GLU A 524 35.95 -2.81 -5.80
CA GLU A 524 37.12 -1.93 -5.82
C GLU A 524 37.26 -1.12 -4.53
N PHE A 525 36.17 -0.79 -3.83
CA PHE A 525 36.27 -0.20 -2.50
C PHE A 525 36.77 -1.22 -1.46
N TYR A 526 36.33 -2.47 -1.57
CA TYR A 526 36.82 -3.57 -0.75
C TYR A 526 38.27 -3.94 -1.06
N ASN A 527 38.67 -3.92 -2.33
CA ASN A 527 40.02 -4.22 -2.84
C ASN A 527 40.49 -3.07 -3.72
N ASN A 528 41.06 -2.03 -3.10
CA ASN A 528 41.48 -0.85 -3.85
C ASN A 528 42.53 -1.23 -4.92
N PRO A 529 42.24 -1.02 -6.21
CA PRO A 529 43.09 -1.51 -7.30
C PRO A 529 44.39 -0.71 -7.44
N THR A 530 44.44 0.50 -6.88
CA THR A 530 45.59 1.41 -7.01
C THR A 530 46.45 1.49 -5.75
N ASP A 531 45.83 1.33 -4.58
CA ASP A 531 46.51 1.44 -3.29
C ASP A 531 45.86 0.49 -2.28
N SER A 532 46.45 -0.70 -2.13
CA SER A 532 45.95 -1.72 -1.21
C SER A 532 45.78 -1.25 0.24
N SER A 533 46.54 -0.24 0.68
CA SER A 533 46.43 0.32 2.04
C SER A 533 45.11 1.07 2.27
N ARG A 534 44.43 1.48 1.19
CA ARG A 534 43.12 2.14 1.22
C ARG A 534 41.93 1.18 1.05
N SER A 535 42.16 -0.12 1.10
CA SER A 535 41.09 -1.13 1.00
C SER A 535 40.23 -1.18 2.26
N ILE A 536 38.91 -1.08 2.14
CA ILE A 536 37.98 -1.16 3.28
C ILE A 536 37.42 -2.58 3.41
N LYS A 537 37.89 -3.33 4.41
CA LYS A 537 37.50 -4.72 4.62
C LYS A 537 36.21 -4.87 5.44
N PHE A 538 35.10 -4.33 4.94
CA PHE A 538 33.77 -4.49 5.57
C PHE A 538 33.28 -5.96 5.54
N ASP A 539 32.32 -6.30 6.41
CA ASP A 539 31.68 -7.62 6.51
C ASP A 539 30.20 -7.59 6.13
N GLY A 540 29.62 -6.40 6.02
CA GLY A 540 28.27 -6.15 5.55
C GLY A 540 28.13 -4.70 5.07
N LEU A 541 27.05 -4.45 4.34
CA LEU A 541 26.70 -3.14 3.81
C LEU A 541 25.36 -2.71 4.37
N TRP A 542 25.28 -1.45 4.79
CA TRP A 542 24.04 -0.75 5.09
C TRP A 542 23.73 0.16 3.90
N ILE A 543 22.71 -0.20 3.10
CA ILE A 543 22.20 0.70 2.06
C ILE A 543 21.10 1.56 2.66
N ASP A 544 21.23 2.88 2.51
CA ASP A 544 20.30 3.85 3.09
C ASP A 544 19.84 4.87 2.04
N MET A 545 18.90 5.74 2.43
CA MET A 545 18.40 6.85 1.59
C MET A 545 17.81 6.39 0.25
N ASN A 546 17.31 5.14 0.20
CA ASN A 546 17.00 4.40 -1.02
C ASN A 546 15.51 4.22 -1.29
N GLU A 547 14.68 5.16 -0.83
CA GLU A 547 13.27 5.21 -1.21
C GLU A 547 13.00 5.45 -2.70
N PRO A 548 13.75 6.27 -3.49
CA PRO A 548 14.98 7.05 -3.22
C PRO A 548 14.74 8.43 -2.61
N ALA A 549 15.51 8.78 -1.58
CA ALA A 549 15.45 10.09 -0.95
C ALA A 549 16.07 11.18 -1.82
N ALA A 550 15.46 12.36 -1.78
CA ALA A 550 16.05 13.60 -2.28
C ALA A 550 15.72 14.76 -1.34
N PHE A 551 16.69 15.66 -1.14
CA PHE A 551 16.54 16.85 -0.29
C PHE A 551 15.94 18.05 -1.03
N MET A 552 15.42 17.81 -2.22
CA MET A 552 14.58 18.72 -2.98
C MET A 552 13.47 17.95 -3.67
N ASN A 553 12.36 18.62 -3.97
CA ASN A 553 11.23 18.00 -4.64
C ASN A 553 11.53 17.85 -6.14
N GLY A 554 11.62 16.61 -6.60
CA GLY A 554 11.91 16.27 -7.99
C GLY A 554 13.37 16.44 -8.36
N ALA A 555 13.62 17.36 -9.31
CA ALA A 555 14.90 17.53 -9.98
C ALA A 555 15.39 18.98 -9.93
N ILE A 556 16.70 19.17 -10.18
CA ILE A 556 17.28 20.47 -10.48
C ILE A 556 16.56 21.07 -11.70
N GLY A 557 15.90 22.21 -11.50
CA GLY A 557 15.09 22.87 -12.53
C GLY A 557 13.60 22.49 -12.52
N GLY A 558 13.16 21.61 -11.60
CA GLY A 558 11.78 21.17 -11.48
C GLY A 558 11.41 20.01 -12.39
N CYS A 559 10.18 19.50 -12.21
CA CYS A 559 9.63 18.44 -13.05
C CYS A 559 8.94 19.01 -14.30
N ARG A 560 8.84 18.17 -15.34
CA ARG A 560 8.34 18.49 -16.69
C ARG A 560 6.93 17.95 -16.96
N ASN A 561 6.41 17.03 -16.13
CA ASN A 561 5.10 16.41 -16.32
C ASN A 561 4.18 16.62 -15.10
N ASP A 562 3.29 17.62 -15.17
CA ASP A 562 2.38 17.93 -14.07
C ASP A 562 1.42 16.78 -13.75
N LEU A 563 0.92 16.06 -14.76
CA LEU A 563 -0.04 14.96 -14.55
C LEU A 563 0.56 13.81 -13.73
N LEU A 564 1.84 13.46 -13.95
CA LEU A 564 2.48 12.38 -13.20
C LEU A 564 2.89 12.82 -11.78
N ASN A 565 3.31 14.07 -11.61
CA ASN A 565 3.74 14.58 -10.29
C ASN A 565 2.55 15.02 -9.42
N MET A 566 1.45 15.47 -10.05
CA MET A 566 0.17 15.85 -9.45
C MET A 566 -0.96 15.05 -10.11
N PRO A 567 -1.06 13.74 -9.84
CA PRO A 567 -2.10 12.90 -10.44
C PRO A 567 -3.51 13.35 -10.02
N PRO A 568 -4.56 12.99 -10.79
CA PRO A 568 -5.94 13.37 -10.50
C PRO A 568 -6.41 12.99 -9.10
N TYR A 569 -5.82 11.93 -8.55
CA TYR A 569 -5.98 11.52 -7.16
C TYR A 569 -4.60 11.37 -6.53
N ILE A 570 -4.36 12.09 -5.43
CA ILE A 570 -3.19 11.92 -4.57
C ILE A 570 -3.66 11.16 -3.33
N PRO A 571 -3.09 9.98 -3.02
CA PRO A 571 -3.46 9.23 -1.82
C PRO A 571 -3.23 10.04 -0.54
N ASN A 572 -3.71 9.52 0.60
CA ASN A 572 -3.51 10.11 1.91
C ASN A 572 -2.05 9.99 2.43
N LEU A 573 -1.11 10.49 1.62
CA LEU A 573 0.31 10.62 1.91
C LEU A 573 0.59 11.85 2.79
N GLY A 574 1.73 11.85 3.48
CA GLY A 574 2.28 13.06 4.07
C GLY A 574 2.59 14.11 3.00
N GLU A 575 2.33 15.38 3.31
CA GLU A 575 2.57 16.52 2.39
C GLU A 575 1.92 16.36 1.01
N ARG A 576 0.74 15.74 0.94
CA ARG A 576 -0.04 15.50 -0.29
C ARG A 576 -0.28 16.72 -1.20
N SER A 577 -0.18 17.95 -0.70
CA SER A 577 -0.24 19.17 -1.52
C SER A 577 1.00 19.40 -2.39
N GLU A 578 2.14 18.81 -2.02
CA GLU A 578 3.42 18.93 -2.74
C GLU A 578 3.56 17.91 -3.89
N GLY A 579 2.62 16.97 -4.01
CA GLY A 579 2.64 15.94 -5.05
C GLY A 579 3.54 14.75 -4.75
N LEU A 580 3.62 13.83 -5.70
CA LEU A 580 4.36 12.58 -5.53
C LEU A 580 5.89 12.79 -5.48
N ALA A 581 6.39 13.83 -6.15
CA ALA A 581 7.83 14.16 -6.19
C ALA A 581 8.37 14.81 -4.91
N PHE A 582 7.54 15.01 -3.89
CA PHE A 582 7.98 15.52 -2.59
C PHE A 582 9.11 14.64 -2.02
N LYS A 583 10.27 15.23 -1.73
CA LYS A 583 11.49 14.52 -1.25
C LYS A 583 11.94 13.30 -2.10
N THR A 584 11.67 13.28 -3.40
CA THR A 584 12.15 12.22 -4.30
C THR A 584 12.28 12.73 -5.73
N LEU A 585 12.55 11.85 -6.69
CA LEU A 585 12.72 12.17 -8.11
C LEU A 585 11.39 12.55 -8.78
N CYS A 586 11.49 13.15 -9.97
CA CYS A 586 10.32 13.40 -10.81
C CYS A 586 9.71 12.08 -11.31
N MET A 587 8.38 11.99 -11.29
CA MET A 587 7.64 10.77 -11.58
C MET A 587 7.76 10.30 -13.05
N GLU A 588 8.11 11.19 -13.96
CA GLU A 588 8.41 10.91 -15.36
C GLU A 588 9.82 10.33 -15.60
N GLY A 589 10.65 10.19 -14.56
CA GLY A 589 11.99 9.61 -14.69
C GLY A 589 11.96 8.24 -15.34
N GLN A 590 12.79 8.03 -16.37
CA GLN A 590 12.80 6.82 -17.17
C GLN A 590 13.74 5.79 -16.56
N GLN A 591 13.20 4.61 -16.26
CA GLN A 591 13.91 3.41 -15.82
C GLN A 591 13.65 2.24 -16.78
N TYR A 592 14.41 1.15 -16.67
CA TYR A 592 14.33 0.00 -17.56
C TYR A 592 14.41 -1.31 -16.79
N LEU A 593 13.42 -2.17 -17.00
CA LEU A 593 13.41 -3.51 -16.45
C LEU A 593 14.57 -4.36 -17.01
N PRO A 594 14.94 -5.50 -16.38
CA PRO A 594 16.04 -6.35 -16.84
C PRO A 594 15.92 -6.85 -18.28
N ASP A 595 14.70 -6.91 -18.83
CA ASP A 595 14.41 -7.30 -20.21
C ASP A 595 14.47 -6.15 -21.22
N GLY A 596 14.77 -4.92 -20.75
CA GLY A 596 14.83 -3.70 -21.55
C GLY A 596 13.50 -2.95 -21.68
N THR A 597 12.43 -3.41 -21.04
CA THR A 597 11.14 -2.72 -21.07
C THR A 597 11.23 -1.37 -20.35
N PRO A 598 10.87 -0.25 -21.01
CA PRO A 598 10.88 1.06 -20.38
C PRO A 598 9.73 1.18 -19.36
N VAL A 599 10.05 1.66 -18.16
CA VAL A 599 9.09 1.94 -17.07
C VAL A 599 9.32 3.34 -16.50
N ARG A 600 8.26 3.96 -15.99
CA ARG A 600 8.32 5.30 -15.39
C ARG A 600 8.54 5.20 -13.89
N HIS A 601 9.26 6.14 -13.32
CA HIS A 601 9.43 6.25 -11.88
C HIS A 601 8.07 6.29 -11.14
N TYR A 602 7.03 6.88 -11.73
CA TYR A 602 5.65 6.82 -11.25
C TYR A 602 5.14 5.42 -10.87
N ASP A 603 5.56 4.40 -11.63
CA ASP A 603 5.10 3.03 -11.49
C ASP A 603 6.01 2.20 -10.57
N VAL A 604 7.32 2.46 -10.62
CA VAL A 604 8.36 1.67 -9.93
C VAL A 604 9.06 2.39 -8.77
N HIS A 605 8.59 3.58 -8.36
CA HIS A 605 9.19 4.36 -7.26
C HIS A 605 9.33 3.52 -5.99
N SER A 606 8.23 2.90 -5.55
CA SER A 606 8.20 2.03 -4.37
C SER A 606 9.03 0.73 -4.50
N LEU A 607 9.68 0.52 -5.65
CA LEU A 607 10.54 -0.63 -5.92
C LEU A 607 12.03 -0.26 -5.98
N TYR A 608 12.41 1.01 -5.78
CA TYR A 608 13.80 1.44 -5.94
C TYR A 608 14.74 0.74 -4.95
N GLY A 609 14.49 0.87 -3.64
CA GLY A 609 15.28 0.17 -2.61
C GLY A 609 15.24 -1.35 -2.76
N TRP A 610 14.10 -1.91 -3.16
CA TRP A 610 13.98 -3.34 -3.50
C TRP A 610 14.93 -3.74 -4.64
N SER A 611 14.97 -2.95 -5.72
CA SER A 611 15.81 -3.22 -6.89
C SER A 611 17.31 -3.10 -6.58
N GLN A 612 17.71 -2.25 -5.62
CA GLN A 612 19.08 -2.13 -5.12
C GLN A 612 19.48 -3.27 -4.17
N THR A 613 18.53 -3.84 -3.43
CA THR A 613 18.81 -4.79 -2.34
C THR A 613 19.52 -6.05 -2.83
N LYS A 614 18.99 -6.70 -3.88
CA LYS A 614 19.57 -7.95 -4.39
C LYS A 614 20.98 -7.76 -4.98
N PRO A 615 21.24 -6.77 -5.84
CA PRO A 615 22.60 -6.46 -6.31
C PRO A 615 23.61 -6.16 -5.22
N THR A 616 23.17 -5.63 -4.08
CA THR A 616 24.04 -5.33 -2.92
C THR A 616 24.33 -6.58 -2.10
N LEU A 617 23.36 -7.50 -2.00
CA LEU A 617 23.52 -8.76 -1.28
C LEU A 617 24.43 -9.76 -2.02
N GLU A 618 24.39 -9.75 -3.35
CA GLU A 618 25.20 -10.61 -4.23
C GLU A 618 26.63 -10.11 -4.44
#